data_AF-A0A2C6CBQ6-F1
#
_entry.id   AF-A0A2C6CBQ6-F1
#
_cell.length_a   1.000
_cell.length_b   1.000
_cell.length_c   1.000
_cell.angle_alpha   90.00
_cell.angle_beta   90.00
_cell.angle_gamma   90.00
#
_symmetry.space_group_name_H-M   'P 1'
#
loop_
_entity.id
_entity.type
_entity.pdbx_description
1 polymer ?
#
loop_
_entity_poly.entity_id
_entity_poly.type
_entity_poly.pdbx_seq_one_letter_code
_entity_poly.pdbx_strand_id
1 'polypeptide(L)'
;MDIKFNTYRTTDINNNLNRIGIRPLDVMVTGVTGAGKSTTLNAFFQKTVAKVGDGVDPETMELDAYALNDFFRVWDTPGLGDGVENDKIHKKKLIDLLYKTYSVDNQIYGFIDMVLVIIEGATRDMGSTYTLLNEVIVPNIQKNRILVAINQADIAMKGYYWNNITKSPDSQLINFLNDKAISIKERVKEATGIDILTPVYYSAEYNWNVKAVFDFIIEHMPSEKRKFIK
;
A
#
# COMPACT_ATOMS: atom_id res chain seq x y z
N MET A 1 3.52 -24.46 -1.50
CA MET A 1 2.99 -24.19 -2.85
C MET A 1 2.86 -22.68 -2.94
N ASP A 2 3.56 -22.05 -3.87
CA ASP A 2 3.54 -20.60 -4.01
C ASP A 2 2.15 -20.14 -4.45
N ILE A 3 1.63 -19.11 -3.79
CA ILE A 3 0.27 -18.59 -4.00
C ILE A 3 0.24 -17.82 -5.31
N LYS A 4 -0.60 -18.20 -6.26
CA LYS A 4 -0.77 -17.44 -7.51
C LYS A 4 -1.75 -16.28 -7.30
N PHE A 5 -1.26 -15.11 -6.93
CA PHE A 5 -2.11 -13.96 -6.59
C PHE A 5 -3.04 -13.51 -7.73
N ASN A 6 -2.68 -13.74 -8.99
CA ASN A 6 -3.54 -13.41 -10.14
C ASN A 6 -4.87 -14.20 -10.18
N THR A 7 -4.95 -15.35 -9.50
CA THR A 7 -6.14 -16.19 -9.41
C THR A 7 -6.66 -16.33 -7.98
N TYR A 8 -5.86 -15.91 -6.99
CA TYR A 8 -6.17 -15.99 -5.57
C TYR A 8 -7.36 -15.11 -5.19
N ARG A 9 -8.38 -15.72 -4.57
CA ARG A 9 -9.60 -15.06 -4.06
C ARG A 9 -10.32 -14.14 -5.07
N THR A 10 -10.16 -14.41 -6.36
CA THR A 10 -10.81 -13.62 -7.44
C THR A 10 -12.33 -13.61 -7.34
N THR A 11 -12.95 -14.67 -6.81
CA THR A 11 -14.39 -14.71 -6.54
C THR A 11 -14.80 -13.69 -5.48
N ASP A 12 -14.05 -13.59 -4.37
CA ASP A 12 -14.31 -12.62 -3.31
C ASP A 12 -14.13 -11.19 -3.82
N ILE A 13 -13.06 -10.94 -4.57
CA ILE A 13 -12.79 -9.63 -5.18
C ILE A 13 -13.93 -9.26 -6.13
N ASN A 14 -14.32 -10.17 -7.04
CA ASN A 14 -15.40 -9.92 -7.99
C ASN A 14 -16.74 -9.64 -7.29
N ASN A 15 -17.07 -10.38 -6.23
CA ASN A 15 -18.27 -10.12 -5.43
C ASN A 15 -18.25 -8.74 -4.78
N ASN A 16 -17.11 -8.35 -4.20
CA ASN A 16 -16.92 -7.02 -3.64
C ASN A 16 -17.02 -5.92 -4.71
N LEU A 17 -16.37 -6.09 -5.86
CA LEU A 17 -16.44 -5.16 -6.99
C LEU A 17 -17.87 -4.94 -7.49
N ASN A 18 -18.64 -6.02 -7.64
CA ASN A 18 -20.05 -5.95 -8.05
C ASN A 18 -20.90 -5.18 -7.02
N ARG A 19 -20.66 -5.40 -5.72
CA ARG A 19 -21.34 -4.69 -4.64
C ARG A 19 -21.03 -3.19 -4.63
N ILE A 20 -19.78 -2.82 -4.91
CA ILE A 20 -19.32 -1.42 -4.94
C ILE A 20 -19.74 -0.74 -6.26
N GLY A 21 -19.84 -1.50 -7.35
CA GLY A 21 -20.11 -1.01 -8.69
C GLY A 21 -18.88 -0.40 -9.38
N ILE A 22 -17.70 -0.97 -9.17
CA ILE A 22 -16.42 -0.58 -9.80
C ILE A 22 -15.74 -1.80 -10.42
N ARG A 23 -14.88 -1.59 -11.42
CA ARG A 23 -13.97 -2.60 -11.96
C ARG A 23 -12.86 -1.94 -12.78
N PRO A 24 -11.57 -2.23 -12.52
CA PRO A 24 -11.01 -3.03 -11.42
C PRO A 24 -11.10 -2.33 -10.05
N LEU A 25 -10.54 -2.94 -9.01
CA LEU A 25 -10.16 -2.26 -7.76
C LEU A 25 -8.86 -1.48 -8.02
N ASP A 26 -8.89 -0.17 -7.82
CA ASP A 26 -7.74 0.71 -7.99
C ASP A 26 -7.05 1.01 -6.67
N VAL A 27 -5.91 0.37 -6.41
CA VAL A 27 -5.12 0.53 -5.17
C VAL A 27 -3.87 1.35 -5.44
N MET A 28 -3.71 2.46 -4.74
CA MET A 28 -2.45 3.21 -4.73
C MET A 28 -1.48 2.56 -3.73
N VAL A 29 -0.27 2.22 -4.17
CA VAL A 29 0.81 1.75 -3.28
C VAL A 29 1.83 2.85 -3.11
N THR A 30 2.11 3.20 -1.86
CA THR A 30 3.04 4.29 -1.51
C THR A 30 3.85 3.93 -0.27
N GLY A 31 4.85 4.75 0.05
CA GLY A 31 5.84 4.47 1.09
C GLY A 31 7.13 5.23 0.82
N VAL A 32 7.99 5.36 1.83
CA VAL A 32 9.30 6.01 1.67
C VAL A 32 10.18 5.26 0.66
N THR A 33 11.19 5.93 0.11
CA THR A 33 12.22 5.27 -0.71
C THR A 33 12.90 4.19 0.13
N GLY A 34 13.14 3.01 -0.45
CA GLY A 34 13.70 1.86 0.27
C GLY A 34 12.68 0.99 1.03
N ALA A 35 11.43 1.43 1.20
CA ALA A 35 10.40 0.66 1.92
C ALA A 35 10.02 -0.70 1.31
N GLY A 36 10.56 -1.02 0.14
CA GLY A 36 10.34 -2.28 -0.55
C GLY A 36 9.04 -2.33 -1.34
N LYS A 37 8.48 -1.18 -1.76
CA LYS A 37 7.30 -1.09 -2.63
C LYS A 37 7.42 -2.01 -3.84
N SER A 38 8.47 -1.82 -4.65
CA SER A 38 8.69 -2.61 -5.86
C SER A 38 8.88 -4.10 -5.56
N THR A 39 9.54 -4.46 -4.45
CA THR A 39 9.67 -5.86 -4.00
C THR A 39 8.30 -6.47 -3.66
N THR A 40 7.44 -5.70 -2.98
CA THR A 40 6.06 -6.13 -2.66
C THR A 40 5.22 -6.30 -3.90
N LEU A 41 5.31 -5.37 -4.87
CA LEU A 41 4.64 -5.54 -6.16
C LEU A 41 5.15 -6.81 -6.84
N ASN A 42 6.46 -7.03 -6.92
CA ASN A 42 7.01 -8.24 -7.51
C ASN A 42 6.51 -9.53 -6.83
N ALA A 43 6.31 -9.52 -5.51
CA ALA A 43 5.74 -10.64 -4.77
C ALA A 43 4.27 -10.92 -5.14
N PHE A 44 3.48 -9.86 -5.39
CA PHE A 44 2.10 -10.00 -5.89
C PHE A 44 2.04 -10.43 -7.35
N PHE A 45 2.77 -9.76 -8.25
CA PHE A 45 2.65 -9.95 -9.69
C PHE A 45 3.41 -11.17 -10.23
N GLN A 46 4.36 -11.74 -9.46
CA GLN A 46 5.11 -12.95 -9.84
C GLN A 46 5.65 -12.92 -11.27
N LYS A 47 6.22 -11.77 -11.67
CA LYS A 47 6.76 -11.47 -13.02
C LYS A 47 5.76 -11.51 -14.18
N THR A 48 4.46 -11.68 -13.94
CA THR A 48 3.41 -11.60 -14.98
C THR A 48 2.78 -10.22 -14.91
N VAL A 49 3.48 -9.22 -15.46
CA VAL A 49 3.06 -7.81 -15.37
C VAL A 49 2.66 -7.31 -16.75
N ALA A 50 1.43 -6.82 -16.90
CA ALA A 50 1.06 -5.94 -17.99
C ALA A 50 1.18 -4.49 -17.50
N LYS A 51 2.13 -3.72 -18.02
CA LYS A 51 2.16 -2.25 -17.84
C LYS A 51 0.98 -1.68 -18.62
N VAL A 52 0.13 -0.88 -17.98
CA VAL A 52 -1.05 -0.27 -18.60
C VAL A 52 -0.90 1.25 -18.53
N GLY A 53 -0.48 1.87 -19.63
CA GLY A 53 -0.32 3.32 -19.74
C GLY A 53 0.45 3.72 -21.01
N ASP A 54 -0.26 4.37 -21.93
CA ASP A 54 0.31 5.04 -23.10
C ASP A 54 0.54 6.52 -22.77
N GLY A 55 1.81 6.94 -22.74
CA GLY A 55 2.19 8.34 -22.58
C GLY A 55 3.71 8.46 -22.64
N VAL A 56 4.21 9.05 -23.72
CA VAL A 56 5.63 9.15 -24.04
C VAL A 56 6.18 10.42 -23.40
N ASP A 57 6.88 10.34 -22.25
CA ASP A 57 7.91 11.33 -21.89
C ASP A 57 8.94 10.79 -20.87
N PRO A 58 10.18 10.43 -21.31
CA PRO A 58 11.21 9.78 -20.48
C PRO A 58 11.75 10.59 -19.29
N GLU A 59 11.34 11.85 -19.12
CA GLU A 59 11.85 12.75 -18.08
C GLU A 59 10.96 12.83 -16.83
N THR A 60 9.77 12.21 -16.85
CA THR A 60 8.92 12.15 -15.66
C THR A 60 9.19 10.85 -14.89
N MET A 61 9.49 10.92 -13.59
CA MET A 61 9.41 9.75 -12.70
C MET A 61 7.92 9.30 -12.64
N GLU A 62 7.51 8.52 -13.63
CA GLU A 62 6.11 8.21 -13.99
C GLU A 62 5.38 7.41 -12.90
N LEU A 63 4.08 7.70 -12.75
CA LEU A 63 3.16 6.87 -11.99
C LEU A 63 2.81 5.66 -12.87
N ASP A 64 3.37 4.50 -12.57
CA ASP A 64 3.09 3.28 -13.32
C ASP A 64 1.84 2.56 -12.77
N ALA A 65 0.95 2.15 -13.67
CA ALA A 65 -0.18 1.29 -13.32
C ALA A 65 0.07 -0.16 -13.78
N TYR A 66 -0.13 -1.10 -12.86
CA TYR A 66 0.09 -2.52 -13.03
C TYR A 66 -1.20 -3.30 -12.76
N ALA A 67 -1.70 -4.02 -13.76
CA ALA A 67 -2.89 -4.86 -13.62
C ALA A 67 -2.50 -6.30 -13.28
N LEU A 68 -2.99 -6.83 -12.17
CA LEU A 68 -2.70 -8.21 -11.73
C LEU A 68 -3.61 -9.18 -12.48
N ASN A 69 -4.84 -8.73 -12.73
CA ASN A 69 -5.90 -9.33 -13.52
C ASN A 69 -6.98 -8.25 -13.78
N ASP A 70 -8.11 -8.64 -14.36
CA ASP A 70 -9.25 -7.74 -14.64
C ASP A 70 -9.94 -7.16 -13.40
N PHE A 71 -9.55 -7.59 -12.20
CA PHE A 71 -10.17 -7.21 -10.93
C PHE A 71 -9.30 -6.32 -10.06
N PHE A 72 -7.98 -6.30 -10.26
CA PHE A 72 -7.05 -5.65 -9.34
C PHE A 72 -5.95 -4.90 -10.10
N ARG A 73 -5.88 -3.58 -9.89
CA ARG A 73 -4.85 -2.71 -10.47
C ARG A 73 -4.16 -1.92 -9.38
N VAL A 74 -2.83 -1.89 -9.44
CA VAL A 74 -1.98 -1.12 -8.54
C VAL A 74 -1.42 0.09 -9.26
N TRP A 75 -1.44 1.23 -8.58
CA TRP A 75 -0.72 2.44 -8.96
C TRP A 75 0.53 2.54 -8.11
N ASP A 76 1.68 2.26 -8.72
CA ASP A 76 2.98 2.46 -8.07
C ASP A 76 3.31 3.94 -8.07
N THR A 77 3.90 4.39 -6.97
CA THR A 77 4.19 5.82 -6.75
C THR A 77 5.63 6.01 -6.31
N PRO A 78 6.28 7.13 -6.71
CA PRO A 78 7.61 7.47 -6.22
C PRO A 78 7.66 7.50 -4.68
N GLY A 79 8.80 7.11 -4.11
CA GLY A 79 9.01 7.18 -2.67
C GLY A 79 9.24 8.60 -2.16
N LEU A 80 8.84 8.88 -0.92
CA LEU A 80 9.34 10.08 -0.20
C LEU A 80 10.69 9.76 0.46
N GLY A 81 11.60 10.73 0.51
CA GLY A 81 12.93 10.60 1.13
C GLY A 81 14.11 10.87 0.20
N ASP A 82 13.88 11.37 -1.02
CA ASP A 82 14.94 11.61 -2.03
C ASP A 82 15.45 13.07 -2.02
N GLY A 83 15.17 13.80 -0.93
CA GLY A 83 15.54 15.20 -0.72
C GLY A 83 14.35 16.17 -0.77
N VAL A 84 14.49 17.35 -0.17
CA VAL A 84 13.38 18.28 0.11
C VAL A 84 12.59 18.71 -1.14
N GLU A 85 13.28 19.05 -2.24
CA GLU A 85 12.62 19.49 -3.48
C GLU A 85 11.95 18.33 -4.21
N ASN A 86 12.59 17.16 -4.27
CA ASN A 86 12.00 15.95 -4.83
C ASN A 86 10.77 15.50 -4.03
N ASP A 87 10.81 15.61 -2.71
CA ASP A 87 9.69 15.29 -1.85
C ASP A 87 8.48 16.19 -2.10
N LYS A 88 8.67 17.49 -2.38
CA LYS A 88 7.55 18.38 -2.77
C LYS A 88 6.89 17.90 -4.06
N ILE A 89 7.68 17.53 -5.05
CA ILE A 89 7.20 17.03 -6.35
C ILE A 89 6.46 15.70 -6.14
N HIS A 90 7.04 14.78 -5.37
CA HIS A 90 6.44 13.48 -5.07
C HIS A 90 5.14 13.63 -4.29
N LYS A 91 5.11 14.43 -3.22
CA LYS A 91 3.88 14.75 -2.46
C LYS A 91 2.78 15.27 -3.38
N LYS A 92 3.11 16.21 -4.29
CA LYS A 92 2.14 16.73 -5.26
C LYS A 92 1.59 15.62 -6.17
N LYS A 93 2.44 14.76 -6.73
CA LYS A 93 1.99 13.63 -7.57
C LYS A 93 1.06 12.67 -6.83
N LEU A 94 1.35 12.37 -5.56
CA LEU A 94 0.48 11.54 -4.71
C LEU A 94 -0.90 12.19 -4.52
N ILE A 95 -0.91 13.48 -4.20
CA ILE A 95 -2.16 14.25 -4.02
C ILE A 95 -2.92 14.30 -5.34
N ASP A 96 -2.26 14.62 -6.46
CA ASP A 96 -2.90 14.68 -7.78
C ASP A 96 -3.56 13.34 -8.15
N LEU A 97 -2.91 12.21 -7.85
CA LEU A 97 -3.49 10.87 -8.04
C LEU A 97 -4.69 10.61 -7.11
N LEU A 98 -4.60 11.00 -5.83
CA LEU A 98 -5.71 10.92 -4.88
C LEU A 98 -6.90 11.82 -5.28
N TYR A 99 -6.64 12.93 -5.96
CA TYR A 99 -7.64 13.88 -6.44
C TYR A 99 -8.13 13.59 -7.86
N LYS A 100 -7.54 12.61 -8.56
CA LYS A 100 -8.07 12.12 -9.83
C LYS A 100 -9.49 11.61 -9.62
N THR A 101 -10.40 12.00 -10.51
CA THR A 101 -11.82 11.68 -10.42
C THR A 101 -12.35 11.08 -11.71
N TYR A 102 -13.53 10.47 -11.62
CA TYR A 102 -14.35 10.07 -12.75
C TYR A 102 -15.82 10.38 -12.44
N SER A 103 -16.65 10.53 -13.47
CA SER A 103 -18.06 10.88 -13.32
C SER A 103 -18.95 9.75 -13.84
N VAL A 104 -19.97 9.39 -13.05
CA VAL A 104 -21.02 8.43 -13.43
C VAL A 104 -22.34 8.95 -12.89
N ASP A 105 -23.39 8.96 -13.72
CA ASP A 105 -24.74 9.42 -13.34
C ASP A 105 -24.74 10.80 -12.67
N ASN A 106 -24.01 11.75 -13.27
CA ASN A 106 -23.83 13.13 -12.77
C ASN A 106 -23.21 13.26 -11.37
N GLN A 107 -22.64 12.19 -10.82
CA GLN A 107 -21.89 12.20 -9.56
C GLN A 107 -20.40 12.04 -9.83
N ILE A 108 -19.59 12.75 -9.04
CA ILE A 108 -18.12 12.71 -9.12
C ILE A 108 -17.59 11.75 -8.05
N TYR A 109 -16.79 10.80 -8.47
CA TYR A 109 -16.13 9.83 -7.62
C TYR A 109 -14.62 9.97 -7.74
N GLY A 110 -13.93 9.70 -6.64
CA GLY A 110 -12.49 9.58 -6.63
C GLY A 110 -12.04 8.30 -7.32
N PHE A 111 -10.97 8.39 -8.10
CA PHE A 111 -10.46 7.31 -8.96
C PHE A 111 -9.76 6.21 -8.18
N ILE A 112 -8.86 6.56 -7.25
CA ILE A 112 -8.26 5.58 -6.32
C ILE A 112 -9.29 5.11 -5.29
N ASP A 113 -9.43 3.80 -5.13
CA ASP A 113 -10.36 3.19 -4.18
C ASP A 113 -9.75 3.03 -2.79
N MET A 114 -8.46 2.70 -2.72
CA MET A 114 -7.72 2.41 -1.49
C MET A 114 -6.25 2.82 -1.60
N VAL A 115 -5.61 3.09 -0.47
CA VAL A 115 -4.17 3.31 -0.36
C VAL A 115 -3.55 2.24 0.53
N LEU A 116 -2.51 1.59 0.05
CA LEU A 116 -1.62 0.75 0.85
C LEU A 116 -0.29 1.50 1.08
N VAL A 117 -0.06 1.91 2.33
CA VAL A 117 1.19 2.55 2.75
C VAL A 117 2.16 1.49 3.29
N ILE A 118 3.29 1.35 2.63
CA ILE A 118 4.36 0.44 3.01
C ILE A 118 5.39 1.18 3.86
N ILE A 119 5.67 0.63 5.03
CA ILE A 119 6.61 1.16 6.02
C ILE A 119 7.72 0.15 6.27
N GLU A 120 8.92 0.62 6.55
CA GLU A 120 10.08 -0.20 6.86
C GLU A 120 10.04 -0.76 8.30
N GLY A 121 10.14 -2.08 8.43
CA GLY A 121 10.31 -2.77 9.71
C GLY A 121 11.66 -2.49 10.37
N ALA A 122 12.72 -2.32 9.57
CA ALA A 122 14.09 -2.12 10.08
C ALA A 122 14.39 -0.67 10.50
N THR A 123 13.71 0.31 9.90
CA THR A 123 14.04 1.73 10.10
C THR A 123 13.62 2.23 11.49
N ARG A 124 14.52 3.04 12.08
CA ARG A 124 14.30 3.80 13.32
C ARG A 124 13.84 5.23 13.06
N ASP A 125 14.27 5.82 11.95
CA ASP A 125 13.83 7.14 11.50
C ASP A 125 12.49 7.05 10.75
N MET A 126 11.42 7.42 11.45
CA MET A 126 10.07 7.36 10.91
C MET A 126 9.56 8.74 10.46
N GLY A 127 10.43 9.76 10.40
CA GLY A 127 10.04 11.14 10.06
C GLY A 127 9.31 11.22 8.72
N SER A 128 9.96 10.77 7.65
CA SER A 128 9.36 10.76 6.30
C SER A 128 8.12 9.86 6.21
N THR A 129 8.06 8.77 6.99
CA THR A 129 6.88 7.90 7.07
C THR A 129 5.68 8.63 7.67
N TYR A 130 5.88 9.35 8.78
CA TYR A 130 4.80 10.11 9.41
C TYR A 130 4.42 11.34 8.57
N THR A 131 5.37 11.99 7.90
CA THR A 131 5.05 13.02 6.92
C THR A 131 4.18 12.47 5.79
N LEU A 132 4.51 11.31 5.21
CA LEU A 132 3.67 10.66 4.20
C LEU A 132 2.26 10.39 4.73
N LEU A 133 2.15 9.72 5.88
CA LEU A 133 0.85 9.35 6.44
C LEU A 133 0.03 10.57 6.84
N ASN A 134 0.58 11.45 7.68
CA ASN A 134 -0.16 12.49 8.37
C ASN A 134 -0.41 13.72 7.51
N GLU A 135 0.50 14.05 6.58
CA GLU A 135 0.37 15.24 5.73
C GLU A 135 -0.21 14.91 4.35
N VAL A 136 -0.02 13.67 3.85
CA VAL A 136 -0.40 13.32 2.48
C VAL A 136 -1.56 12.33 2.43
N ILE A 137 -1.52 11.22 3.17
CA ILE A 137 -2.55 10.18 2.99
C ILE A 137 -3.79 10.48 3.82
N VAL A 138 -3.64 10.63 5.14
CA VAL A 138 -4.77 10.82 6.07
C VAL A 138 -5.64 12.03 5.72
N PRO A 139 -5.10 13.19 5.31
CA PRO A 139 -5.93 14.34 4.95
C PRO A 139 -6.70 14.18 3.63
N ASN A 140 -6.24 13.30 2.73
CA ASN A 140 -6.68 13.29 1.33
C ASN A 140 -7.48 12.02 0.94
N ILE A 141 -7.71 11.08 1.86
CA ILE A 141 -8.58 9.92 1.64
C ILE A 141 -9.29 9.46 2.93
N GLN A 142 -10.49 8.91 2.80
CA GLN A 142 -11.27 8.43 3.94
C GLN A 142 -10.53 7.33 4.72
N LYS A 143 -10.59 7.38 6.06
CA LYS A 143 -9.85 6.47 6.95
C LYS A 143 -10.02 4.97 6.67
N ASN A 144 -11.20 4.54 6.24
CA ASN A 144 -11.50 3.14 5.94
C ASN A 144 -10.91 2.65 4.61
N ARG A 145 -10.20 3.52 3.89
CA ARG A 145 -9.50 3.23 2.64
C ARG A 145 -7.98 3.27 2.80
N ILE A 146 -7.49 3.48 4.03
CA ILE A 146 -6.06 3.56 4.36
C ILE A 146 -5.66 2.22 5.00
N LEU A 147 -4.78 1.50 4.31
CA LEU A 147 -4.12 0.31 4.82
C LEU A 147 -2.65 0.61 5.02
N VAL A 148 -2.09 0.08 6.10
CA VAL A 148 -0.67 0.20 6.41
C VAL A 148 -0.07 -1.19 6.53
N ALA A 149 1.09 -1.41 5.91
CA ALA A 149 1.82 -2.65 6.02
C ALA A 149 3.30 -2.41 6.31
N ILE A 150 3.86 -3.20 7.23
CA ILE A 150 5.26 -3.11 7.65
C ILE A 150 6.05 -4.18 6.91
N ASN A 151 6.85 -3.77 5.93
CA ASN A 151 7.73 -4.67 5.19
C ASN A 151 9.05 -4.88 5.94
N GLN A 152 9.98 -5.64 5.34
CA GLN A 152 11.34 -5.85 5.86
C GLN A 152 11.35 -6.49 7.27
N ALA A 153 10.38 -7.35 7.57
CA ALA A 153 10.35 -8.10 8.83
C ALA A 153 11.62 -8.94 9.05
N ASP A 154 12.25 -9.38 7.97
CA ASP A 154 13.46 -10.22 7.95
C ASP A 154 14.74 -9.52 8.42
N ILE A 155 14.83 -8.20 8.22
CA ILE A 155 15.97 -7.38 8.67
C ILE A 155 15.60 -6.47 9.84
N ALA A 156 14.35 -6.49 10.29
CA ALA A 156 13.96 -5.89 11.55
C ALA A 156 14.80 -6.47 12.71
N MET A 157 15.01 -5.66 13.75
CA MET A 157 15.97 -6.00 14.82
C MET A 157 17.37 -6.38 14.28
N LYS A 158 17.82 -5.79 13.16
CA LYS A 158 19.09 -6.12 12.49
C LYS A 158 19.17 -7.58 11.99
N GLY A 159 18.03 -8.21 11.73
CA GLY A 159 17.93 -9.61 11.33
C GLY A 159 18.14 -10.61 12.46
N TYR A 160 18.34 -10.14 13.70
CA TYR A 160 18.22 -11.04 14.85
C TYR A 160 16.82 -11.61 14.91
N TYR A 161 16.71 -12.85 15.39
CA TYR A 161 15.43 -13.53 15.60
C TYR A 161 14.67 -13.85 14.29
N TRP A 162 15.30 -13.65 13.13
CA TRP A 162 14.87 -14.18 11.85
C TRP A 162 15.53 -15.53 11.57
N ASN A 163 14.71 -16.55 11.32
CA ASN A 163 15.21 -17.88 10.97
C ASN A 163 15.49 -17.97 9.46
N ASN A 164 16.78 -18.05 9.10
CA ASN A 164 17.22 -18.11 7.71
C ASN A 164 16.93 -19.45 7.00
N ILE A 165 16.59 -20.50 7.75
CA ILE A 165 16.21 -21.81 7.20
C ILE A 165 14.71 -21.83 6.90
N THR A 166 13.88 -21.46 7.86
CA THR A 166 12.41 -21.48 7.72
C THR A 166 11.87 -20.21 7.06
N LYS A 167 12.70 -19.18 6.88
CA LYS A 167 12.34 -17.86 6.33
C LYS A 167 11.17 -17.23 7.09
N SER A 168 11.29 -17.23 8.41
CA SER A 168 10.24 -16.76 9.32
C SER A 168 10.83 -16.14 10.58
N PRO A 169 10.12 -15.22 11.24
CA PRO A 169 10.51 -14.69 12.54
C PRO A 169 10.29 -15.73 13.65
N ASP A 170 11.04 -15.61 14.74
CA ASP A 170 10.70 -16.24 16.01
C ASP A 170 9.75 -15.36 16.86
N SER A 171 9.42 -15.81 18.07
CA SER A 171 8.52 -15.10 18.98
C SER A 171 9.00 -13.71 19.41
N GLN A 172 10.30 -13.50 19.55
CA GLN A 172 10.85 -12.19 19.94
C GLN A 172 10.67 -11.17 18.81
N LEU A 173 10.93 -11.58 17.57
CA LEU A 173 10.71 -10.73 16.41
C LEU A 173 9.22 -10.46 16.16
N ILE A 174 8.36 -11.46 16.36
CA ILE A 174 6.90 -11.27 16.31
C ILE A 174 6.43 -10.23 17.33
N ASN A 175 6.89 -10.32 18.58
CA ASN A 175 6.52 -9.34 19.62
C ASN A 175 6.99 -7.93 19.25
N PHE A 176 8.22 -7.79 18.76
CA PHE A 176 8.73 -6.50 18.29
C PHE A 176 7.88 -5.92 17.14
N LEU A 177 7.49 -6.73 16.16
CA LEU A 177 6.66 -6.30 15.04
C LEU A 177 5.24 -5.93 15.48
N ASN A 178 4.67 -6.66 16.44
CA ASN A 178 3.38 -6.32 17.07
C ASN A 178 3.45 -4.95 17.77
N ASP A 179 4.46 -4.73 18.61
CA ASP A 179 4.64 -3.46 19.32
C ASP A 179 4.84 -2.30 18.32
N LYS A 180 5.60 -2.54 17.24
CA LYS A 180 5.79 -1.55 16.19
C LYS A 180 4.47 -1.22 15.47
N ALA A 181 3.64 -2.22 15.17
CA ALA A 181 2.34 -2.03 14.54
C ALA A 181 1.39 -1.20 15.43
N ILE A 182 1.34 -1.51 16.73
CA ILE A 182 0.56 -0.77 17.73
C ILE A 182 1.07 0.68 17.80
N SER A 183 2.38 0.88 17.93
CA SER A 183 2.99 2.20 18.05
C SER A 183 2.73 3.10 16.83
N ILE A 184 2.74 2.54 15.61
CA ILE A 184 2.40 3.29 14.38
C ILE A 184 0.94 3.75 14.44
N LYS A 185 0.02 2.85 14.79
CA LYS A 185 -1.41 3.15 14.91
C LYS A 185 -1.67 4.26 15.94
N GLU A 186 -1.06 4.17 17.12
CA GLU A 186 -1.19 5.15 18.19
C GLU A 186 -0.69 6.53 17.76
N ARG A 187 0.51 6.61 17.16
CA ARG A 187 1.08 7.90 16.72
C ARG A 187 0.28 8.55 15.60
N VAL A 188 -0.25 7.78 14.65
CA VAL A 188 -1.14 8.33 13.61
C VAL A 188 -2.40 8.90 14.26
N LYS A 189 -2.99 8.19 15.23
CA LYS A 189 -4.16 8.67 15.97
C LYS A 189 -3.87 9.92 16.79
N GLU A 190 -2.73 9.98 17.46
CA GLU A 190 -2.29 11.16 18.22
C GLU A 190 -2.09 12.38 17.33
N ALA A 191 -1.48 12.20 16.15
CA ALA A 191 -1.14 13.29 15.24
C ALA A 191 -2.34 13.78 14.41
N THR A 192 -3.26 12.90 14.05
CA THR A 192 -4.33 13.19 13.06
C THR A 192 -5.75 13.04 13.61
N GLY A 193 -5.91 12.46 14.80
CA GLY A 193 -7.21 12.07 15.35
C GLY A 193 -7.84 10.84 14.67
N ILE A 194 -7.19 10.27 13.64
CA ILE A 194 -7.70 9.14 12.88
C ILE A 194 -7.13 7.83 13.39
N ASP A 195 -8.02 6.93 13.81
CA ASP A 195 -7.67 5.56 14.15
C ASP A 195 -7.59 4.72 12.87
N ILE A 196 -6.38 4.27 12.52
CA ILE A 196 -6.15 3.37 11.39
C ILE A 196 -6.25 1.90 11.82
N LEU A 197 -6.39 1.00 10.84
CA LEU A 197 -6.31 -0.43 11.09
C LEU A 197 -4.91 -0.82 11.57
N THR A 198 -4.82 -1.87 12.40
CA THR A 198 -3.53 -2.37 12.88
C THR A 198 -2.69 -2.84 11.69
N PRO A 199 -1.46 -2.31 11.50
CA PRO A 199 -0.63 -2.69 10.37
C PRO A 199 -0.32 -4.18 10.32
N VAL A 200 -0.33 -4.76 9.11
CA VAL A 200 0.16 -6.12 8.85
C VAL A 200 1.65 -6.08 8.55
N TYR A 201 2.44 -6.94 9.18
CA TYR A 201 3.88 -7.04 8.94
C TYR A 201 4.26 -8.27 8.11
N TYR A 202 5.26 -8.13 7.25
CA TYR A 202 5.66 -9.14 6.27
C TYR A 202 7.11 -8.94 5.81
N SER A 203 7.63 -9.92 5.07
CA SER A 203 8.87 -9.80 4.31
C SER A 203 8.59 -10.12 2.85
N ALA A 204 8.61 -9.08 2.00
CA ALA A 204 8.49 -9.25 0.56
C ALA A 204 9.67 -10.08 0.00
N GLU A 205 10.89 -9.83 0.49
CA GLU A 205 12.13 -10.49 0.05
C GLU A 205 12.03 -12.01 0.17
N TYR A 206 11.47 -12.48 1.28
CA TYR A 206 11.38 -13.91 1.59
C TYR A 206 9.98 -14.49 1.41
N ASN A 207 9.06 -13.75 0.78
CA ASN A 207 7.64 -14.12 0.63
C ASN A 207 6.94 -14.53 1.93
N TRP A 208 7.45 -14.09 3.08
CA TRP A 208 6.86 -14.40 4.37
C TRP A 208 5.71 -13.44 4.67
N ASN A 209 4.54 -14.00 4.95
CA ASN A 209 3.32 -13.27 5.28
C ASN A 209 2.78 -12.30 4.20
N VAL A 210 3.29 -12.35 2.96
CA VAL A 210 2.76 -11.56 1.83
C VAL A 210 1.27 -11.84 1.58
N LYS A 211 0.84 -13.10 1.76
CA LYS A 211 -0.57 -13.51 1.71
C LYS A 211 -1.44 -12.65 2.63
N ALA A 212 -1.00 -12.39 3.86
CA ALA A 212 -1.78 -11.62 4.82
C ALA A 212 -1.94 -10.16 4.38
N VAL A 213 -0.95 -9.58 3.69
CA VAL A 213 -1.09 -8.23 3.11
C VAL A 213 -2.17 -8.23 2.02
N PHE A 214 -2.19 -9.25 1.15
CA PHE A 214 -3.19 -9.33 0.09
C PHE A 214 -4.59 -9.60 0.65
N ASP A 215 -4.72 -10.51 1.62
CA ASP A 215 -5.97 -10.75 2.35
C ASP A 215 -6.46 -9.48 3.05
N PHE A 216 -5.55 -8.72 3.66
CA PHE A 216 -5.86 -7.45 4.31
C PHE A 216 -6.48 -6.43 3.34
N ILE A 217 -6.02 -6.39 2.09
CA ILE A 217 -6.64 -5.56 1.04
C ILE A 217 -8.05 -6.04 0.71
N ILE A 218 -8.23 -7.35 0.47
CA ILE A 218 -9.52 -7.93 0.08
C ILE A 218 -10.57 -7.75 1.18
N GLU A 219 -10.19 -8.02 2.43
CA GLU A 219 -11.07 -7.98 3.60
C GLU A 219 -11.53 -6.56 3.95
N HIS A 220 -10.74 -5.56 3.58
CA HIS A 220 -11.04 -4.15 3.84
C HIS A 220 -11.40 -3.37 2.58
N MET A 221 -11.77 -4.08 1.49
CA MET A 221 -12.36 -3.42 0.32
C MET A 221 -13.54 -2.55 0.74
N PRO A 222 -13.66 -1.33 0.18
CA PRO A 222 -14.70 -0.39 0.57
C PRO A 222 -16.09 -0.95 0.28
N SER A 223 -17.13 -0.37 0.90
CA SER A 223 -18.52 -0.79 0.68
C SER A 223 -19.25 -0.01 -0.41
N GLU A 224 -18.70 1.12 -0.83
CA GLU A 224 -19.27 2.03 -1.82
C GLU A 224 -18.15 2.73 -2.61
N LYS A 225 -18.50 3.33 -3.75
CA LYS A 225 -17.58 4.17 -4.52
C LYS A 225 -17.03 5.29 -3.65
N ARG A 226 -15.79 5.72 -3.89
CA ARG A 226 -15.21 6.85 -3.16
C ARG A 226 -15.92 8.13 -3.58
N LYS A 227 -16.87 8.62 -2.77
CA LYS A 227 -17.45 9.95 -2.96
C LYS A 227 -16.35 10.99 -2.88
N PHE A 228 -16.25 11.84 -3.90
CA PHE A 228 -15.29 12.93 -3.89
C PHE A 228 -15.83 14.05 -3.00
N ILE A 229 -15.15 14.30 -1.88
CA ILE A 229 -15.47 15.38 -0.96
C ILE A 229 -14.44 16.48 -1.24
N LYS A 230 -14.91 17.65 -1.68
CA LYS A 230 -14.07 18.83 -1.92
C LYS A 230 -13.49 19.37 -0.62
#